data_AF-A0A814IF48-F1
#
_entry.id   AF-A0A814IF48-F1
#
_cell.length_a   1.000
_cell.length_b   1.000
_cell.length_c   1.000
_cell.angle_alpha   90.00
_cell.angle_beta   90.00
_cell.angle_gamma   90.00
#
_symmetry.space_group_name_H-M   'P 1'
#
loop_
_entity.id
_entity.type
_entity.pdbx_description
1 polymer ?
#
loop_
_entity_poly.entity_id
_entity_poly.type
_entity_poly.pdbx_seq_one_letter_code
_entity_poly.pdbx_strand_id
1 'polypeptide(L)'
;MMVVLVDKLVKTQIVECSAVANWIFSSELGSELTNFYVWEILSSTIEKMNRQVEKYHNELLDLRRQLNISATVQAATHTSDIIPSNEPIITSHEEKISDENKMDENDNTPVNEEKPTITNLKRRRESDDDDDDDDDENNDEKQSTEKIQSMQISQPPMDEATAKLHEKYEIVEERLSHAREQQKKLYLIVFQRFIMTLSDFLNECESKNVDPVSTPWLKWIIERLQEIFLLYHEQVFQYVSTFESLIFTSDIDFCILEVFQQFCALRA
;
A
#
# COMPACT_ATOMS: atom_id res chain seq x y z
N MET A 1 -10.54 10.95 -32.44
CA MET A 1 -9.21 10.62 -33.03
C MET A 1 -8.07 10.96 -32.07
N MET A 2 -7.95 12.21 -31.61
CA MET A 2 -6.86 12.66 -30.70
C MET A 2 -6.68 11.77 -29.46
N VAL A 3 -7.76 11.41 -28.76
CA VAL A 3 -7.71 10.52 -27.58
C VAL A 3 -6.94 9.23 -27.84
N VAL A 4 -7.19 8.56 -28.97
CA VAL A 4 -6.53 7.30 -29.35
C VAL A 4 -5.06 7.51 -29.74
N LEU A 5 -4.71 8.66 -30.33
CA LEU A 5 -3.33 8.99 -30.69
C LEU A 5 -2.50 9.26 -29.43
N VAL A 6 -2.96 10.14 -28.55
CA VAL A 6 -2.29 10.40 -27.25
C VAL A 6 -2.25 9.11 -26.42
N ASP A 7 -3.32 8.31 -26.46
CA ASP A 7 -3.35 7.02 -25.79
C ASP A 7 -2.21 6.10 -26.23
N LYS A 8 -1.99 6.03 -27.55
CA LYS A 8 -0.94 5.23 -28.16
C LYS A 8 0.45 5.78 -27.83
N LEU A 9 0.67 7.10 -27.94
CA LEU A 9 1.96 7.75 -27.66
C LEU A 9 2.46 7.51 -26.24
N VAL A 10 1.57 7.60 -25.25
CA VAL A 10 1.88 7.29 -23.84
C VAL A 10 2.16 5.79 -23.67
N LYS A 11 1.34 4.90 -24.27
CA LYS A 11 1.55 3.45 -24.21
C LYS A 11 2.86 2.98 -24.87
N THR A 12 3.35 3.70 -25.88
CA THR A 12 4.64 3.42 -26.54
C THR A 12 5.81 4.20 -25.97
N GLN A 13 5.64 4.89 -24.83
CA GLN A 13 6.67 5.70 -24.15
C GLN A 13 7.31 6.77 -25.07
N ILE A 14 6.59 7.26 -26.07
CA ILE A 14 7.02 8.38 -26.91
C ILE A 14 6.80 9.72 -26.18
N VAL A 15 5.78 9.76 -25.31
CA VAL A 15 5.43 10.94 -24.50
C VAL A 15 5.14 10.50 -23.06
N GLU A 16 5.71 11.20 -22.09
CA GLU A 16 5.40 10.99 -20.67
C GLU A 16 4.01 11.51 -20.28
N CYS A 17 3.38 10.91 -19.27
CA CYS A 17 2.14 11.43 -18.69
C CYS A 17 2.27 12.88 -18.20
N SER A 18 3.44 13.25 -17.69
CA SER A 18 3.80 14.61 -17.25
C SER A 18 3.70 15.63 -18.40
N ALA A 19 4.15 15.26 -19.61
CA ALA A 19 4.13 16.10 -20.79
C ALA A 19 2.71 16.26 -21.34
N VAL A 20 1.90 15.19 -21.34
CA VAL A 20 0.48 15.26 -21.71
C VAL A 20 -0.29 16.18 -20.76
N ALA A 21 -0.08 16.09 -19.44
CA ALA A 21 -0.70 16.99 -18.47
C ALA A 21 -0.31 18.46 -18.70
N ASN A 22 0.97 18.75 -18.97
CA ASN A 22 1.40 20.12 -19.30
C ASN A 22 0.81 20.64 -20.62
N TRP A 23 0.68 19.78 -21.64
CA TRP A 23 0.10 20.14 -22.93
C TRP A 23 -1.40 20.45 -22.84
N ILE A 24 -2.15 19.73 -22.00
CA ILE A 24 -3.59 19.95 -21.80
C ILE A 24 -3.92 21.36 -21.31
N PHE A 25 -3.09 21.90 -20.42
CA PHE A 25 -3.22 23.27 -19.89
C PHE A 25 -2.30 24.28 -20.61
N SER A 26 -1.88 23.98 -21.84
CA SER A 26 -1.13 24.92 -22.67
C SER A 26 -2.04 25.99 -23.27
N SER A 27 -1.47 27.14 -23.66
CA SER A 27 -2.20 28.19 -24.36
C SER A 27 -2.78 27.74 -25.72
N GLU A 28 -2.23 26.68 -26.30
CA GLU A 28 -2.70 26.07 -27.55
C GLU A 28 -4.06 25.37 -27.38
N LEU A 29 -4.27 24.73 -26.22
CA LEU A 29 -5.49 23.98 -25.90
C LEU A 29 -6.43 24.74 -24.94
N GLY A 30 -6.02 25.91 -24.43
CA GLY A 30 -6.78 26.71 -23.46
C GLY A 30 -8.22 27.05 -23.89
N SER A 31 -8.42 27.36 -25.18
CA SER A 31 -9.75 27.60 -25.77
C SER A 31 -10.61 26.33 -25.90
N GLU A 32 -10.00 25.16 -25.81
CA GLU A 32 -10.66 23.85 -25.90
C GLU A 32 -10.87 23.18 -24.54
N LEU A 33 -10.48 23.80 -23.42
CA LEU A 33 -10.65 23.24 -22.07
C LEU A 33 -12.12 22.94 -21.69
N THR A 34 -13.12 23.49 -22.38
CA THR A 34 -14.53 23.11 -22.18
C THR A 34 -14.93 21.83 -22.92
N ASN A 35 -14.09 21.32 -23.84
CA ASN A 35 -14.40 20.18 -24.69
C ASN A 35 -14.14 18.86 -23.95
N PHE A 36 -15.12 17.96 -23.98
CA PHE A 36 -15.09 16.69 -23.24
C PHE A 36 -13.83 15.84 -23.50
N TYR A 37 -13.38 15.79 -24.76
CA TYR A 37 -12.25 14.94 -25.16
C TYR A 37 -10.92 15.32 -24.49
N VAL A 38 -10.76 16.58 -24.06
CA VAL A 38 -9.56 17.05 -23.35
C VAL A 38 -9.45 16.37 -21.99
N TRP A 39 -10.59 16.27 -21.29
CA TRP A 39 -10.70 15.60 -20.00
C TRP A 39 -10.62 14.08 -20.14
N GLU A 40 -11.13 13.49 -21.22
CA GLU A 40 -10.89 12.07 -21.54
C GLU A 40 -9.39 11.77 -21.69
N ILE A 41 -8.61 12.66 -22.34
CA ILE A 41 -7.15 12.50 -22.44
C ILE A 41 -6.49 12.62 -21.07
N LEU A 42 -6.89 13.60 -20.25
CA LEU A 42 -6.35 13.78 -18.90
C LEU A 42 -6.61 12.54 -18.03
N SER A 43 -7.86 12.13 -17.91
CA SER A 43 -8.28 10.99 -17.10
C SER A 43 -7.68 9.68 -17.60
N SER A 44 -7.65 9.42 -18.92
CA SER A 44 -6.96 8.24 -19.47
C SER A 44 -5.46 8.23 -19.19
N THR A 45 -4.83 9.40 -19.09
CA THR A 45 -3.40 9.53 -18.77
C THR A 45 -3.13 9.28 -17.28
N ILE A 46 -3.97 9.81 -16.38
CA ILE A 46 -3.90 9.56 -14.94
C ILE A 46 -4.20 8.07 -14.65
N GLU A 47 -5.26 7.52 -15.24
CA GLU A 47 -5.66 6.13 -15.06
C GLU A 47 -4.54 5.15 -15.46
N LYS A 48 -3.80 5.40 -16.55
CA LYS A 48 -2.63 4.58 -16.91
C LYS A 48 -1.52 4.64 -15.89
N MET A 49 -1.21 5.83 -15.39
CA MET A 49 -0.17 5.99 -14.36
C MET A 49 -0.56 5.24 -13.09
N ASN A 50 -1.84 5.33 -12.68
CA ASN A 50 -2.37 4.54 -11.56
C ASN A 50 -2.27 3.03 -11.82
N ARG A 51 -2.71 2.55 -13.00
CA ARG A 51 -2.60 1.14 -13.40
C ARG A 51 -1.15 0.64 -13.49
N GLN A 52 -0.20 1.49 -13.84
CA GLN A 52 1.23 1.17 -13.86
C GLN A 52 1.77 0.97 -12.45
N VAL A 53 1.42 1.86 -11.50
CA VAL A 53 1.76 1.71 -10.08
C VAL A 53 1.11 0.45 -9.48
N GLU A 54 -0.19 0.25 -9.73
CA GLU A 54 -0.94 -0.92 -9.27
C GLU A 54 -0.31 -2.23 -9.78
N LYS A 55 0.05 -2.29 -11.07
CA LYS A 55 0.70 -3.45 -11.68
C LYS A 55 2.01 -3.81 -10.97
N TYR A 56 2.91 -2.84 -10.77
CA TYR A 56 4.18 -3.11 -10.08
C TYR A 56 3.98 -3.44 -8.60
N HIS A 57 2.96 -2.85 -7.96
CA HIS A 57 2.63 -3.18 -6.58
C HIS A 57 2.16 -4.63 -6.43
N ASN A 58 1.27 -5.08 -7.30
CA ASN A 58 0.78 -6.46 -7.32
C ASN A 58 1.90 -7.46 -7.68
N GLU A 59 2.75 -7.15 -8.67
CA GLU A 59 3.91 -7.99 -8.99
C GLU A 59 4.87 -8.12 -7.79
N LEU A 60 5.10 -7.04 -7.04
CA LEU A 60 5.92 -7.07 -5.82
C LEU A 60 5.30 -7.92 -4.71
N LEU A 61 3.98 -7.83 -4.51
CA LEU A 61 3.25 -8.66 -3.53
C LEU A 61 3.33 -10.15 -3.88
N ASP A 62 3.20 -10.50 -5.17
CA ASP A 62 3.34 -11.89 -5.63
C ASP A 62 4.77 -12.42 -5.45
N LEU A 63 5.80 -11.61 -5.72
CA LEU A 63 7.19 -11.97 -5.49
C LEU A 63 7.49 -12.14 -4.00
N ARG A 64 6.99 -11.25 -3.13
CA ARG A 64 7.08 -11.39 -1.68
C ARG A 64 6.45 -12.69 -1.19
N ARG A 65 5.30 -13.07 -1.75
CA ARG A 65 4.61 -14.33 -1.42
C ARG A 65 5.44 -15.55 -1.82
N GLN A 66 6.07 -15.52 -2.99
CA GLN A 66 6.95 -16.59 -3.46
C GLN A 66 8.19 -16.73 -2.56
N LEU A 67 8.83 -15.61 -2.17
CA LEU A 67 9.96 -15.62 -1.23
C LEU A 67 9.58 -16.25 0.12
N ASN A 68 8.43 -15.88 0.68
CA ASN A 68 7.93 -16.46 1.94
C ASN A 68 7.69 -17.97 1.83
N ILE A 69 7.16 -18.46 0.70
CA ILE A 69 6.93 -19.90 0.46
C ILE A 69 8.27 -20.64 0.29
N SER A 70 9.23 -20.07 -0.44
CA SER A 70 10.56 -20.67 -0.58
C SER A 70 11.26 -20.82 0.77
N ALA A 71 11.16 -19.81 1.64
CA ALA A 71 11.74 -19.84 2.98
C ALA A 71 11.09 -20.92 3.88
N THR A 72 9.75 -21.10 3.83
CA THR A 72 9.09 -22.14 4.64
C THR A 72 9.35 -23.55 4.12
N VAL A 73 9.49 -23.73 2.80
CA VAL A 73 9.88 -25.02 2.21
C VAL A 73 11.30 -25.40 2.61
N GLN A 74 12.25 -24.46 2.59
CA GLN A 74 13.63 -24.70 3.04
C GLN A 74 13.69 -25.05 4.55
N ALA A 75 12.87 -24.41 5.39
CA ALA A 75 12.75 -24.76 6.81
C ALA A 75 12.15 -26.16 7.04
N ALA A 76 11.14 -26.54 6.24
CA ALA A 76 10.51 -27.86 6.33
C ALA A 76 11.46 -29.00 5.88
N THR A 77 12.22 -28.81 4.80
CA THR A 77 13.17 -29.82 4.33
C THR A 77 14.24 -30.13 5.38
N HIS A 78 14.78 -29.13 6.07
CA HIS A 78 15.77 -29.33 7.14
C HIS A 78 15.22 -30.02 8.41
N THR A 79 13.90 -30.14 8.56
CA THR A 79 13.30 -30.85 9.71
C THR A 79 13.21 -32.38 9.47
N SER A 80 13.51 -32.85 8.25
CA SER A 80 13.27 -34.24 7.83
C SER A 80 14.39 -35.24 8.17
N ASP A 81 15.60 -34.76 8.48
CA ASP A 81 16.81 -35.59 8.53
C ASP A 81 17.19 -36.15 9.92
N ILE A 82 16.32 -36.04 10.93
CA ILE A 82 16.56 -36.63 12.26
C ILE A 82 15.82 -37.96 12.39
N ILE A 83 16.41 -39.03 11.83
CA ILE A 83 16.03 -40.42 12.13
C ILE A 83 16.95 -40.96 13.24
N PRO A 84 16.46 -41.21 14.46
CA PRO A 84 17.20 -41.98 15.45
C PRO A 84 17.06 -43.47 15.14
N SER A 85 18.08 -44.07 14.51
CA SER A 85 18.17 -45.52 14.36
C SER A 85 18.34 -46.20 15.71
N ASN A 86 17.38 -47.05 16.10
CA ASN A 86 17.60 -48.30 16.84
C ASN A 86 16.30 -49.11 16.99
N GLU A 87 16.24 -50.30 16.39
CA GLU A 87 15.41 -51.40 16.91
C GLU A 87 16.11 -52.04 18.13
N PRO A 88 15.39 -52.84 18.93
CA PRO A 88 15.53 -54.28 18.71
C PRO A 88 14.22 -55.09 18.74
N ILE A 89 14.26 -56.22 18.02
CA ILE A 89 13.24 -57.28 17.92
C ILE A 89 13.24 -58.18 19.17
N ILE A 90 12.07 -58.72 19.59
CA ILE A 90 11.86 -60.13 20.05
C ILE A 90 10.35 -60.45 20.24
N THR A 91 9.98 -61.72 20.01
CA THR A 91 8.62 -62.32 20.02
C THR A 91 8.35 -63.13 21.32
N SER A 92 7.19 -63.75 21.64
CA SER A 92 5.90 -64.06 20.96
C SER A 92 4.83 -64.46 22.01
N HIS A 93 3.60 -64.80 21.57
CA HIS A 93 2.48 -65.45 22.31
C HIS A 93 1.64 -64.59 23.28
N GLU A 94 0.38 -64.94 23.62
CA GLU A 94 -0.77 -65.50 22.85
C GLU A 94 -2.04 -65.39 23.75
N GLU A 95 -3.21 -65.81 23.24
CA GLU A 95 -4.54 -65.88 23.88
C GLU A 95 -5.28 -64.55 24.18
N LYS A 96 -6.63 -64.42 24.21
CA LYS A 96 -7.85 -64.89 23.46
C LYS A 96 -9.08 -64.64 24.38
N ILE A 97 -10.32 -64.65 23.84
CA ILE A 97 -11.63 -64.67 24.56
C ILE A 97 -12.08 -63.25 25.05
N SER A 98 -12.98 -62.53 24.36
CA SER A 98 -14.47 -62.59 24.30
C SER A 98 -15.18 -61.89 25.50
N ASP A 99 -16.42 -61.38 25.44
CA ASP A 99 -17.48 -61.43 24.42
C ASP A 99 -18.55 -60.30 24.62
N GLU A 100 -19.51 -60.24 23.69
CA GLU A 100 -20.92 -59.79 23.83
C GLU A 100 -21.35 -58.30 24.07
N ASN A 101 -22.10 -57.79 23.07
CA ASN A 101 -23.45 -57.17 23.17
C ASN A 101 -23.65 -55.79 23.88
N LYS A 102 -24.57 -54.90 23.47
CA LYS A 102 -25.58 -54.88 22.38
C LYS A 102 -26.17 -53.46 22.26
N MET A 103 -26.68 -53.08 21.07
CA MET A 103 -27.92 -52.27 20.81
C MET A 103 -28.07 -50.86 21.47
N ASP A 104 -28.67 -49.84 20.87
CA ASP A 104 -29.41 -49.69 19.60
C ASP A 104 -29.39 -48.20 19.14
N GLU A 105 -29.87 -47.95 17.91
CA GLU A 105 -30.70 -46.82 17.40
C GLU A 105 -30.76 -45.44 18.12
N ASN A 106 -30.99 -44.29 17.45
CA ASN A 106 -31.00 -43.88 16.03
C ASN A 106 -31.20 -42.33 15.99
N ASP A 107 -30.86 -41.71 14.86
CA ASP A 107 -31.49 -40.52 14.25
C ASP A 107 -31.36 -39.05 14.79
N ASN A 108 -31.25 -38.15 13.80
CA ASN A 108 -31.67 -36.74 13.71
C ASN A 108 -31.20 -35.60 14.67
N THR A 109 -30.37 -34.72 14.09
CA THR A 109 -30.39 -33.22 14.12
C THR A 109 -31.78 -32.59 13.86
N PRO A 110 -32.04 -31.24 13.95
CA PRO A 110 -31.13 -30.07 14.17
C PRO A 110 -31.68 -28.91 15.08
N VAL A 111 -31.02 -27.72 15.05
CA VAL A 111 -31.57 -26.32 15.16
C VAL A 111 -31.37 -25.49 16.47
N ASN A 112 -30.61 -24.37 16.30
CA ASN A 112 -30.62 -22.99 16.87
C ASN A 112 -30.54 -22.57 18.36
N GLU A 113 -30.01 -21.33 18.49
CA GLU A 113 -30.30 -20.25 19.48
C GLU A 113 -29.75 -20.44 20.93
N GLU A 114 -29.03 -19.52 21.60
CA GLU A 114 -29.14 -18.04 21.73
C GLU A 114 -27.79 -17.34 22.12
N LYS A 115 -27.79 -16.00 22.20
CA LYS A 115 -26.76 -15.13 22.84
C LYS A 115 -27.02 -14.99 24.35
N PRO A 116 -26.04 -14.60 25.20
CA PRO A 116 -25.98 -13.18 25.61
C PRO A 116 -24.60 -12.55 25.92
N THR A 117 -24.63 -11.22 25.93
CA THR A 117 -23.61 -10.21 26.30
C THR A 117 -23.32 -10.13 27.82
N ILE A 118 -22.18 -9.55 28.28
CA ILE A 118 -22.08 -8.44 29.30
C ILE A 118 -20.66 -8.17 29.91
N THR A 119 -20.13 -6.97 29.62
CA THR A 119 -19.28 -5.99 30.35
C THR A 119 -18.03 -6.32 31.23
N ASN A 120 -16.89 -5.72 30.84
CA ASN A 120 -16.03 -4.74 31.58
C ASN A 120 -15.97 -4.72 33.13
N LEU A 121 -14.74 -4.62 33.72
CA LEU A 121 -14.33 -3.45 34.55
C LEU A 121 -12.80 -3.33 34.88
N LYS A 122 -12.11 -2.44 34.14
CA LYS A 122 -11.17 -1.38 34.59
C LYS A 122 -10.64 -1.36 36.05
N ARG A 123 -9.29 -1.39 36.24
CA ARG A 123 -8.58 -0.45 37.15
C ARG A 123 -7.10 -0.23 36.81
N ARG A 124 -6.59 0.93 37.22
CA ARG A 124 -5.32 1.62 36.93
C ARG A 124 -4.48 1.73 38.23
N ARG A 125 -3.15 1.80 38.14
CA ARG A 125 -2.27 2.67 38.97
C ARG A 125 -0.80 2.62 38.51
N GLU A 126 -0.19 3.80 38.37
CA GLU A 126 1.25 4.01 38.41
C GLU A 126 1.75 4.05 39.87
N SER A 127 3.04 3.72 40.10
CA SER A 127 3.87 4.12 41.25
C SER A 127 5.35 3.92 40.88
N ASP A 128 6.18 4.90 41.22
CA ASP A 128 7.62 4.94 41.00
C ASP A 128 8.41 4.47 42.27
N ASP A 129 9.72 4.73 42.25
CA ASP A 129 10.65 4.93 43.38
C ASP A 129 11.54 3.76 43.88
N ASP A 130 12.85 4.00 43.66
CA ASP A 130 14.01 3.92 44.57
C ASP A 130 14.70 2.58 44.95
N ASP A 131 15.97 2.51 44.52
CA ASP A 131 17.21 2.31 45.31
C ASP A 131 17.21 1.41 46.56
N ASP A 132 18.15 0.46 46.60
CA ASP A 132 19.34 0.60 47.46
C ASP A 132 20.43 -0.46 47.13
N ASP A 133 21.69 -0.12 47.42
CA ASP A 133 22.88 -0.96 47.28
C ASP A 133 22.94 -2.12 48.31
N ASP A 134 23.74 -3.14 48.04
CA ASP A 134 24.78 -3.58 49.00
C ASP A 134 25.80 -4.55 48.36
N ASP A 135 27.08 -4.36 48.70
CA ASP A 135 28.23 -5.18 48.30
C ASP A 135 28.25 -6.55 49.01
N ASP A 136 28.89 -7.57 48.41
CA ASP A 136 29.94 -8.32 49.13
C ASP A 136 30.92 -9.06 48.20
N GLU A 137 32.11 -9.37 48.73
CA GLU A 137 33.33 -9.67 47.99
C GLU A 137 33.55 -11.15 47.57
N ASN A 138 34.34 -11.30 46.49
CA ASN A 138 35.38 -12.32 46.23
C ASN A 138 35.23 -13.78 46.72
N ASN A 139 35.33 -14.73 45.77
CA ASN A 139 36.28 -15.84 45.96
C ASN A 139 36.81 -16.44 44.65
N ASP A 140 37.98 -17.07 44.75
CA ASP A 140 38.91 -17.36 43.66
C ASP A 140 38.57 -18.56 42.75
N GLU A 141 39.10 -18.45 41.54
CA GLU A 141 39.60 -19.52 40.66
C GLU A 141 38.93 -20.91 40.70
N LYS A 142 38.23 -21.25 39.61
CA LYS A 142 38.57 -22.48 38.89
C LYS A 142 38.32 -22.46 37.39
N GLN A 143 39.40 -22.78 36.69
CA GLN A 143 39.52 -22.90 35.25
C GLN A 143 38.64 -24.03 34.68
N SER A 144 37.52 -23.69 34.05
CA SER A 144 36.81 -24.54 33.10
C SER A 144 36.68 -23.81 31.77
N THR A 145 37.53 -24.17 30.81
CA THR A 145 37.53 -23.60 29.46
C THR A 145 36.33 -24.10 28.66
N GLU A 146 35.17 -23.50 28.88
CA GLU A 146 34.05 -23.63 27.95
C GLU A 146 34.39 -22.85 26.68
N LYS A 147 34.65 -23.59 25.60
CA LYS A 147 34.68 -23.00 24.26
C LYS A 147 33.30 -22.40 24.00
N ILE A 148 33.21 -21.08 24.01
CA ILE A 148 32.21 -20.37 23.22
C ILE A 148 32.56 -20.65 21.77
N GLN A 149 32.09 -21.81 21.28
CA GLN A 149 32.10 -22.14 19.88
C GLN A 149 31.19 -21.14 19.22
N SER A 150 31.79 -20.18 18.50
CA SER A 150 31.07 -19.25 17.66
C SER A 150 30.09 -20.05 16.81
N MET A 151 28.80 -19.95 17.14
CA MET A 151 27.72 -20.37 16.25
C MET A 151 27.78 -19.44 15.06
N GLN A 152 28.67 -19.80 14.15
CA GLN A 152 28.66 -19.37 12.78
C GLN A 152 27.30 -19.83 12.27
N ILE A 153 26.35 -18.90 12.22
CA ILE A 153 25.10 -19.06 11.48
C ILE A 153 25.55 -19.18 10.03
N SER A 154 25.87 -20.41 9.64
CA SER A 154 26.03 -20.80 8.26
C SER A 154 24.67 -20.57 7.63
N GLN A 155 24.47 -19.37 7.09
CA GLN A 155 23.40 -19.14 6.14
C GLN A 155 23.52 -20.25 5.10
N PRO A 156 22.48 -21.09 4.90
CA PRO A 156 22.54 -22.10 3.87
C PRO A 156 22.83 -21.40 2.53
N PRO A 157 23.60 -22.01 1.63
CA PRO A 157 23.87 -21.41 0.33
C PRO A 157 22.51 -21.13 -0.33
N MET A 158 22.23 -19.85 -0.57
CA MET A 158 20.97 -19.41 -1.13
C MET A 158 20.81 -20.06 -2.51
N ASP A 159 19.85 -20.98 -2.64
CA ASP A 159 19.57 -21.69 -3.90
C ASP A 159 19.53 -20.71 -5.08
N GLU A 160 20.09 -21.10 -6.23
CA GLU A 160 20.16 -20.23 -7.41
C GLU A 160 18.78 -19.68 -7.82
N ALA A 161 17.71 -20.43 -7.52
CA ALA A 161 16.33 -20.01 -7.72
C ALA A 161 15.86 -18.92 -6.74
N THR A 162 16.23 -18.99 -5.45
CA THR A 162 15.86 -17.96 -4.46
C THR A 162 16.69 -16.70 -4.62
N ALA A 163 17.96 -16.84 -5.03
CA ALA A 163 18.82 -15.71 -5.41
C ALA A 163 18.21 -14.89 -6.57
N LYS A 164 17.83 -15.56 -7.67
CA LYS A 164 17.15 -14.91 -8.82
C LYS A 164 15.80 -14.30 -8.45
N LEU A 165 15.08 -14.91 -7.51
CA LEU A 165 13.80 -14.39 -7.05
C LEU A 165 13.98 -13.10 -6.21
N HIS A 166 15.07 -13.03 -5.42
CA HIS A 166 15.42 -11.83 -4.66
C HIS A 166 15.88 -10.68 -5.58
N GLU A 167 16.74 -10.97 -6.57
CA GLU A 167 17.13 -10.01 -7.62
C GLU A 167 15.89 -9.46 -8.36
N LYS A 168 14.95 -10.33 -8.74
CA LYS A 168 13.70 -9.88 -9.36
C LYS A 168 12.85 -9.02 -8.42
N TYR A 169 12.80 -9.34 -7.13
CA TYR A 169 12.07 -8.56 -6.13
C TYR A 169 12.63 -7.13 -6.03
N GLU A 170 13.95 -6.97 -5.90
CA GLU A 170 14.63 -5.68 -5.82
C GLU A 170 14.38 -4.81 -7.06
N ILE A 171 14.50 -5.39 -8.27
CA ILE A 171 14.22 -4.70 -9.53
C ILE A 171 12.75 -4.21 -9.63
N VAL A 172 11.79 -4.99 -9.12
CA VAL A 172 10.37 -4.59 -9.12
C VAL A 172 10.10 -3.55 -8.04
N GLU A 173 10.79 -3.59 -6.90
CA GLU A 173 10.71 -2.58 -5.84
C GLU A 173 11.23 -1.21 -6.30
N GLU A 174 12.39 -1.17 -6.96
CA GLU A 174 12.92 0.06 -7.58
C GLU A 174 11.92 0.64 -8.60
N ARG A 175 11.38 -0.20 -9.49
CA ARG A 175 10.38 0.20 -10.50
C ARG A 175 9.09 0.70 -9.87
N LEU A 176 8.62 0.10 -8.77
CA LEU A 176 7.44 0.57 -8.03
C LEU A 176 7.69 1.92 -7.37
N SER A 177 8.88 2.12 -6.77
CA SER A 177 9.27 3.39 -6.17
C SER A 177 9.28 4.52 -7.20
N HIS A 178 9.98 4.30 -8.32
CA HIS A 178 10.01 5.24 -9.45
C HIS A 178 8.61 5.51 -10.03
N ALA A 179 7.78 4.48 -10.24
CA ALA A 179 6.41 4.67 -10.75
C ALA A 179 5.54 5.48 -9.78
N ARG A 180 5.67 5.28 -8.45
CA ARG A 180 4.98 6.10 -7.44
C ARG A 180 5.45 7.55 -7.44
N GLU A 181 6.75 7.79 -7.62
CA GLU A 181 7.26 9.16 -7.76
C GLU A 181 6.68 9.84 -9.01
N GLN A 182 6.68 9.14 -10.15
CA GLN A 182 6.06 9.64 -11.39
C GLN A 182 4.56 9.91 -11.23
N GLN A 183 3.83 9.05 -10.50
CA GLN A 183 2.42 9.25 -10.17
C GLN A 183 2.22 10.50 -9.30
N LYS A 184 2.97 10.64 -8.20
CA LYS A 184 2.91 11.82 -7.32
C LYS A 184 3.21 13.10 -8.11
N LYS A 185 4.26 13.09 -8.93
CA LYS A 185 4.65 14.20 -9.81
C LYS A 185 3.58 14.55 -10.84
N LEU A 186 2.87 13.54 -11.39
CA LEU A 186 1.74 13.77 -12.29
C LEU A 186 0.61 14.52 -11.58
N TYR A 187 0.17 14.08 -10.40
CA TYR A 187 -0.87 14.80 -9.64
C TYR A 187 -0.43 16.21 -9.25
N LEU A 188 0.83 16.40 -8.82
CA LEU A 188 1.38 17.74 -8.52
C LEU A 188 1.26 18.67 -9.73
N ILE A 189 1.68 18.21 -10.92
CA ILE A 189 1.58 18.98 -12.17
C ILE A 189 0.12 19.28 -12.52
N VAL A 190 -0.78 18.30 -12.43
CA VAL A 190 -2.19 18.48 -12.78
C VAL A 190 -2.85 19.51 -11.87
N PHE A 191 -2.70 19.41 -10.54
CA PHE A 191 -3.28 20.37 -9.61
C PHE A 191 -2.64 21.76 -9.71
N GLN A 192 -1.31 21.86 -9.86
CA GLN A 192 -0.65 23.15 -10.13
C GLN A 192 -1.19 23.82 -11.39
N ARG A 193 -1.38 23.06 -12.47
CA ARG A 193 -1.94 23.59 -13.72
C ARG A 193 -3.39 24.05 -13.56
N PHE A 194 -4.24 23.29 -12.86
CA PHE A 194 -5.59 23.75 -12.52
C PHE A 194 -5.57 25.08 -11.75
N ILE A 195 -4.73 25.21 -10.72
CA ILE A 195 -4.65 26.43 -9.91
C ILE A 195 -4.14 27.60 -10.72
N MET A 196 -3.07 27.44 -11.50
CA MET A 196 -2.59 28.49 -12.41
C MET A 196 -3.69 28.93 -13.38
N THR A 197 -4.34 27.99 -14.05
CA THR A 197 -5.41 28.27 -15.02
C THR A 197 -6.63 28.94 -14.39
N LEU A 198 -7.03 28.55 -13.18
CA LEU A 198 -8.13 29.18 -12.45
C LEU A 198 -7.75 30.56 -11.93
N SER A 199 -6.58 30.72 -11.30
CA SER A 199 -6.09 32.02 -10.81
C SER A 199 -5.87 33.03 -11.94
N ASP A 200 -5.31 32.62 -13.08
CA ASP A 200 -5.14 33.49 -14.25
C ASP A 200 -6.51 34.00 -14.76
N PHE A 201 -7.53 33.13 -14.78
CA PHE A 201 -8.89 33.51 -15.15
C PHE A 201 -9.54 34.46 -14.12
N LEU A 202 -9.37 34.21 -12.81
CA LEU A 202 -9.89 35.08 -11.76
C LEU A 202 -9.27 36.49 -11.84
N ASN A 203 -7.95 36.56 -12.03
CA ASN A 203 -7.21 37.81 -12.27
C ASN A 203 -7.71 38.52 -13.54
N GLU A 204 -8.00 37.78 -14.61
CA GLU A 204 -8.55 38.35 -15.84
C GLU A 204 -9.96 38.93 -15.62
N CYS A 205 -10.82 38.23 -14.87
CA CYS A 205 -12.14 38.73 -14.46
C CYS A 205 -12.05 40.01 -13.61
N GLU A 206 -11.18 40.04 -12.60
CA GLU A 206 -10.93 41.23 -11.78
C GLU A 206 -10.47 42.41 -12.65
N SER A 207 -9.49 42.20 -13.54
CA SER A 207 -8.97 43.24 -14.44
C SER A 207 -10.05 43.84 -15.35
N LYS A 208 -11.05 43.04 -15.73
CA LYS A 208 -12.18 43.45 -16.58
C LYS A 208 -13.40 43.94 -15.78
N ASN A 209 -13.35 43.90 -14.45
CA ASN A 209 -14.49 44.16 -13.55
C ASN A 209 -15.72 43.29 -13.88
N VAL A 210 -15.48 42.02 -14.25
CA VAL A 210 -16.52 41.02 -14.52
C VAL A 210 -16.60 40.08 -13.32
N ASP A 211 -17.81 39.84 -12.80
CA ASP A 211 -18.04 38.84 -11.75
C ASP A 211 -17.62 37.44 -12.25
N PRO A 212 -16.63 36.78 -11.63
CA PRO A 212 -16.19 35.45 -12.03
C PRO A 212 -17.32 34.41 -11.99
N VAL A 213 -18.24 34.51 -11.01
CA VAL A 213 -19.35 33.57 -10.80
C VAL A 213 -20.38 33.65 -11.94
N SER A 214 -20.50 34.82 -12.58
CA SER A 214 -21.36 35.00 -13.76
C SER A 214 -20.88 34.25 -15.00
N THR A 215 -19.60 33.84 -15.04
CA THR A 215 -19.00 33.20 -16.21
C THR A 215 -19.10 31.67 -16.10
N PRO A 216 -19.79 30.98 -17.04
CA PRO A 216 -19.94 29.52 -16.96
C PRO A 216 -18.62 28.76 -16.92
N TRP A 217 -17.58 29.28 -17.59
CA TRP A 217 -16.26 28.67 -17.68
C TRP A 217 -15.65 28.36 -16.30
N LEU A 218 -15.75 29.29 -15.33
CA LEU A 218 -15.21 29.07 -13.98
C LEU A 218 -15.82 27.83 -13.34
N LYS A 219 -17.15 27.74 -13.39
CA LYS A 219 -17.91 26.59 -12.88
C LYS A 219 -17.49 25.29 -13.58
N TRP A 220 -17.36 25.29 -14.92
CA TRP A 220 -16.93 24.10 -15.66
C TRP A 220 -15.53 23.62 -15.25
N ILE A 221 -14.54 24.51 -15.09
CA ILE A 221 -13.18 24.11 -14.71
C ILE A 221 -13.11 23.68 -13.23
N ILE A 222 -13.87 24.32 -12.35
CA ILE A 222 -14.01 23.91 -10.94
C ILE A 222 -14.65 22.52 -10.83
N GLU A 223 -15.72 22.23 -11.57
CA GLU A 223 -16.35 20.91 -11.59
C GLU A 223 -15.38 19.83 -12.13
N ARG A 224 -14.49 20.18 -13.06
CA ARG A 224 -13.42 19.27 -13.53
C ARG A 224 -12.32 19.04 -12.49
N LEU A 225 -11.92 20.07 -11.75
CA LEU A 225 -11.01 19.91 -10.61
C LEU A 225 -11.63 18.97 -9.56
N GLN A 226 -12.91 19.17 -9.23
CA GLN A 226 -13.67 18.32 -8.31
C GLN A 226 -13.81 16.88 -8.82
N GLU A 227 -14.06 16.67 -10.11
CA GLU A 227 -14.11 15.34 -10.74
C GLU A 227 -12.80 14.56 -10.55
N ILE A 228 -11.65 15.22 -10.72
CA ILE A 228 -10.33 14.60 -10.49
C ILE A 228 -10.14 14.20 -9.01
N PHE A 229 -10.59 15.04 -8.07
CA PHE A 229 -10.57 14.72 -6.64
C PHE A 229 -11.42 13.48 -6.31
N LEU A 230 -12.64 13.41 -6.85
CA LEU A 230 -13.58 12.33 -6.57
C LEU A 230 -13.20 11.02 -7.26
N LEU A 231 -12.75 11.05 -8.52
CA LEU A 231 -12.43 9.87 -9.30
C LEU A 231 -11.15 9.15 -8.84
N TYR A 232 -10.20 9.90 -8.26
CA TYR A 232 -8.88 9.39 -7.84
C TYR A 232 -8.62 9.55 -6.34
N HIS A 233 -9.69 9.60 -5.53
CA HIS A 233 -9.61 9.92 -4.10
C HIS A 233 -8.58 9.06 -3.33
N GLU A 234 -8.49 7.75 -3.62
CA GLU A 234 -7.54 6.84 -2.98
C GLU A 234 -6.08 7.23 -3.18
N GLN A 235 -5.72 7.70 -4.38
CA GLN A 235 -4.35 8.11 -4.71
C GLN A 235 -4.08 9.53 -4.21
N VAL A 236 -5.06 10.44 -4.34
CA VAL A 236 -4.94 11.82 -3.88
C VAL A 236 -4.78 11.89 -2.36
N PHE A 237 -5.52 11.08 -1.60
CA PHE A 237 -5.43 11.06 -0.13
C PHE A 237 -4.08 10.59 0.42
N GLN A 238 -3.28 9.84 -0.36
CA GLN A 238 -1.92 9.44 0.01
C GLN A 238 -0.92 10.62 -0.05
N TYR A 239 -1.25 11.67 -0.80
CA TYR A 239 -0.37 12.81 -1.06
C TYR A 239 -0.92 14.14 -0.49
N VAL A 240 -2.06 14.10 0.21
CA VAL A 240 -2.80 15.28 0.70
C VAL A 240 -1.95 16.27 1.51
N SER A 241 -1.07 15.79 2.39
CA SER A 241 -0.16 16.65 3.17
C SER A 241 0.88 17.38 2.32
N THR A 242 1.28 16.79 1.18
CA THR A 242 2.12 17.46 0.19
C THR A 242 1.32 18.50 -0.58
N PHE A 243 0.04 18.21 -0.89
CA PHE A 243 -0.83 19.16 -1.58
C PHE A 243 -1.17 20.36 -0.69
N GLU A 244 -1.51 20.17 0.58
CA GLU A 244 -1.68 21.24 1.59
C GLU A 244 -0.43 22.13 1.69
N SER A 245 0.75 21.53 1.75
CA SER A 245 2.00 22.28 1.97
C SER A 245 2.56 22.98 0.73
N LEU A 246 2.25 22.54 -0.50
CA LEU A 246 2.91 23.00 -1.74
C LEU A 246 1.95 23.49 -2.83
N ILE A 247 0.65 23.23 -2.73
CA ILE A 247 -0.32 23.44 -3.81
C ILE A 247 -1.59 24.15 -3.34
N PHE A 248 -2.16 23.80 -2.18
CA PHE A 248 -3.40 24.39 -1.64
C PHE A 248 -3.10 25.18 -0.36
N THR A 249 -2.22 26.16 -0.52
CA THR A 249 -1.77 27.09 0.53
C THR A 249 -2.76 28.25 0.69
N SER A 250 -2.62 29.01 1.79
CA SER A 250 -3.59 30.04 2.21
C SER A 250 -3.60 31.33 1.37
N ASP A 251 -2.70 31.45 0.40
CA ASP A 251 -2.58 32.57 -0.55
C ASP A 251 -3.39 32.37 -1.83
N ILE A 252 -4.03 31.20 -2.01
CA ILE A 252 -4.87 30.88 -3.15
C ILE A 252 -6.31 31.36 -2.92
N ASP A 253 -6.99 31.74 -4.00
CA ASP A 253 -8.38 32.18 -3.96
C ASP A 253 -9.29 31.16 -3.27
N PHE A 254 -10.19 31.69 -2.44
CA PHE A 254 -11.09 30.90 -1.61
C PHE A 254 -11.95 29.93 -2.43
N CYS A 255 -12.41 30.32 -3.63
CA CYS A 255 -13.27 29.48 -4.47
C CYS A 255 -12.55 28.21 -4.96
N ILE A 256 -11.23 28.31 -5.21
CA ILE A 256 -10.40 27.16 -5.58
C ILE A 256 -10.10 26.30 -4.35
N LEU A 257 -9.74 26.95 -3.23
CA LEU A 257 -9.38 26.29 -1.98
C LEU A 257 -10.57 25.54 -1.36
N GLU A 258 -11.79 26.05 -1.52
CA GLU A 258 -13.02 25.40 -1.02
C GLU A 258 -13.20 23.99 -1.62
N VAL A 259 -12.92 23.78 -2.91
CA VAL A 259 -13.01 22.46 -3.56
C VAL A 259 -12.11 21.44 -2.86
N PHE A 260 -10.89 21.85 -2.52
CA PHE A 260 -9.93 21.00 -1.82
C PHE A 260 -10.33 20.75 -0.35
N GLN A 261 -10.87 21.76 0.35
CA GLN A 261 -11.40 21.61 1.70
C GLN A 261 -12.61 20.66 1.74
N GLN A 262 -13.54 20.79 0.79
CA GLN A 262 -14.69 19.89 0.63
C GLN A 262 -14.22 18.45 0.37
N PHE A 263 -13.20 18.24 -0.46
CA PHE A 263 -12.58 16.92 -0.65
C PHE A 263 -11.97 16.37 0.64
N CYS A 264 -11.21 17.17 1.39
CA CYS A 264 -10.61 16.74 2.65
C CYS A 264 -11.67 16.37 3.70
N ALA A 265 -12.80 17.08 3.71
CA ALA A 265 -13.94 16.80 4.59
C ALA A 265 -14.62 15.44 4.33
N LEU A 266 -14.41 14.80 3.17
CA LEU A 266 -14.90 13.44 2.90
C LEU A 266 -14.21 12.35 3.76
N ARG A 267 -13.12 12.70 4.45
CA ARG A 267 -12.33 11.79 5.31
C ARG A 267 -12.30 12.24 6.78
N ALA A 268 -13.00 13.32 7.12
CA ALA A 268 -13.06 13.90 8.46
C ALA A 268 -14.25 13.34 9.27
#